data_AF-A0A193SPE6-F1
#
_entry.id   AF-A0A193SPE6-F1
#
_cell.length_a   1.000
_cell.length_b   1.000
_cell.length_c   1.000
_cell.angle_alpha   90.00
_cell.angle_beta   90.00
_cell.angle_gamma   90.00
#
_symmetry.space_group_name_H-M   'P 1'
#
loop_
_entity.id
_entity.type
_entity.pdbx_description
1 polymer ?
#
loop_
_entity_poly.entity_id
_entity_poly.type
_entity_poly.pdbx_seq_one_letter_code
_entity_poly.pdbx_strand_id
1 'polypeptide(L)' 'MRIFKRVILIVAVLLAVLATTVFVLENRQSVAVTFFGWSAPQLPLALPVVLALLLGMVIGPILAWIASLRKKRTPSPRSV' A
#
# COMPACT_ATOMS: atom_id res chain seq x y z
N MET A 1 -12.29 -22.57 -4.99
CA MET A 1 -11.60 -21.28 -5.27
C MET A 1 -11.53 -20.29 -4.09
N ARG A 2 -12.53 -20.20 -3.19
CA ARG A 2 -12.50 -19.22 -2.08
C ARG A 2 -11.37 -19.44 -1.06
N ILE A 3 -11.13 -20.69 -0.64
CA ILE A 3 -9.99 -21.03 0.24
C ILE A 3 -8.65 -20.69 -0.42
N PHE A 4 -8.47 -21.09 -1.69
CA PHE A 4 -7.21 -20.85 -2.41
C PHE A 4 -6.87 -19.35 -2.51
N LYS A 5 -7.85 -18.50 -2.84
CA LYS A 5 -7.67 -17.04 -2.83
C LYS A 5 -7.31 -16.50 -1.43
N ARG A 6 -7.91 -17.07 -0.37
CA ARG A 6 -7.63 -16.67 1.02
C ARG A 6 -6.22 -17.08 1.45
N VAL A 7 -5.79 -18.29 1.08
CA VAL A 7 -4.42 -18.78 1.36
C VAL A 7 -3.39 -17.90 0.66
N ILE A 8 -3.59 -17.58 -0.63
CA ILE A 8 -2.69 -16.66 -1.37
C ILE A 8 -2.60 -15.30 -0.67
N LEU A 9 -3.75 -14.74 -0.25
CA LEU A 9 -3.77 -13.46 0.43
C LEU A 9 -3.04 -13.52 1.78
N ILE A 10 -3.22 -14.57 2.57
CA ILE A 10 -2.50 -14.78 3.84
C ILE A 10 -0.99 -14.87 3.58
N VAL A 11 -0.57 -15.67 2.60
CA VAL A 11 0.85 -15.80 2.23
C VAL A 11 1.44 -14.46 1.79
N ALA A 12 0.73 -13.70 0.95
CA ALA A 12 1.16 -12.38 0.51
C ALA A 12 1.33 -11.40 1.69
N VAL A 13 0.40 -11.41 2.64
CA VAL A 13 0.49 -10.58 3.86
C VAL A 13 1.68 -11.01 4.72
N LEU A 14 1.88 -12.32 4.93
CA LEU A 14 3.03 -12.82 5.69
C LEU A 14 4.36 -12.44 5.06
N LEU A 15 4.48 -12.56 3.74
CA LEU A 15 5.67 -12.13 3.01
C LEU A 15 5.90 -10.62 3.14
N ALA A 16 4.84 -9.80 3.04
CA ALA A 16 4.95 -8.36 3.24
C ALA A 16 5.42 -8.01 4.65
N VAL A 17 4.92 -8.70 5.68
CA VAL A 17 5.37 -8.53 7.07
C VAL A 17 6.84 -8.90 7.21
N LEU A 18 7.25 -10.08 6.75
CA LEU A 18 8.64 -10.53 6.82
C LEU A 18 9.60 -9.59 6.08
N ALA A 19 9.25 -9.20 4.85
CA ALA A 19 10.04 -8.26 4.06
C ALA A 19 10.18 -6.91 4.76
N THR A 20 9.09 -6.41 5.35
CA THR A 20 9.11 -5.16 6.13
C THR A 20 10.00 -5.29 7.37
N THR A 21 9.92 -6.40 8.10
CA THR A 21 10.75 -6.63 9.29
C THR A 21 12.23 -6.65 8.93
N VAL A 22 12.64 -7.43 7.91
CA VAL A 22 14.03 -7.49 7.46
C VAL A 22 14.49 -6.12 6.96
N PHE A 23 13.67 -5.44 6.17
CA PHE A 23 13.97 -4.10 5.66
C PHE A 23 14.22 -3.10 6.80
N VAL A 24 13.39 -3.11 7.85
CA VAL A 24 13.55 -2.25 9.03
C VAL A 24 14.84 -2.57 9.79
N LEU A 25 15.20 -3.85 9.90
CA LEU A 25 16.41 -4.27 10.59
C LEU A 25 17.69 -3.90 9.83
N GLU A 26 17.69 -4.08 8.52
CA GLU A 26 18.84 -3.75 7.66
C GLU A 26 19.02 -2.24 7.47
N ASN A 27 17.91 -1.48 7.45
CA ASN A 27 17.93 -0.04 7.16
C ASN A 27 17.73 0.81 8.42
N ARG A 28 18.52 0.52 9.47
CA ARG A 28 18.56 1.30 10.74
C ARG A 28 19.27 2.65 10.61
N GLN A 29 19.84 2.96 9.44
CA GLN A 29 20.57 4.19 9.18
C GLN A 29 19.68 5.42 9.37
N SER A 30 20.14 6.38 10.15
CA SER A 30 19.47 7.67 10.31
C SER A 30 19.64 8.53 9.06
N VAL A 31 18.51 9.02 8.52
CA VAL A 31 18.47 9.92 7.37
C VAL A 31 17.55 11.11 7.67
N ALA A 32 17.90 12.28 7.16
CA ALA A 32 17.01 13.43 7.16
C ALA A 32 16.27 13.46 5.82
N VAL A 33 14.94 13.60 5.86
CA VAL A 33 14.15 13.84 4.66
C VAL A 33 14.06 15.34 4.43
N THR A 34 14.64 15.82 3.33
CA THR A 34 14.56 17.23 2.95
C THR A 34 13.54 17.42 1.84
N PHE A 35 12.63 18.37 2.03
CA PHE A 35 11.58 18.69 1.06
C PHE A 35 11.45 20.21 0.94
N PHE A 36 11.57 20.75 -0.29
CA PHE A 36 11.59 22.21 -0.55
C PHE A 36 12.56 22.99 0.36
N GLY A 37 13.73 22.43 0.67
CA GLY A 37 14.74 23.05 1.53
C GLY A 37 14.47 22.92 3.04
N TRP A 38 13.33 22.35 3.45
CA TRP A 38 13.00 22.07 4.83
C TRP A 38 13.39 20.64 5.17
N SER A 39 14.21 20.45 6.20
CA SER A 39 14.69 19.14 6.62
C SER A 39 13.92 18.65 7.83
N ALA A 40 13.33 17.46 7.71
CA ALA A 40 12.76 16.74 8.83
C ALA A 40 13.86 16.26 9.79
N PRO A 41 13.52 15.98 11.07
CA PRO A 41 14.43 15.32 12.00
C PRO A 41 15.00 14.02 11.42
N GLN A 42 16.23 13.68 11.83
CA GLN A 42 16.85 12.44 11.42
C GLN A 42 16.07 11.25 12.00
N LEU A 43 15.57 10.40 11.12
CA LEU A 43 14.82 9.20 11.45
C LEU A 43 15.43 8.00 10.72
N PRO A 44 15.29 6.77 11.23
CA PRO A 44 15.73 5.58 10.51
C PRO A 44 15.09 5.55 9.12
N LEU A 45 15.87 5.31 8.06
CA LEU A 45 15.42 5.25 6.66
C LEU A 45 14.20 4.35 6.47
N ALA A 46 14.14 3.27 7.24
CA ALA A 46 13.03 2.35 7.20
C ALA A 46 11.67 3.03 7.48
N LEU A 47 11.62 4.01 8.39
CA LEU A 47 10.38 4.63 8.83
C LEU A 47 9.62 5.37 7.71
N PRO A 48 10.20 6.35 7.00
CA PRO A 48 9.50 7.04 5.92
C PRO A 48 9.11 6.09 4.77
N VAL A 49 9.93 5.08 4.46
CA VAL A 49 9.62 4.12 3.39
C VAL A 49 8.44 3.22 3.78
N VAL A 50 8.42 2.70 5.01
CA VAL A 50 7.30 1.90 5.51
C VAL A 50 6.02 2.74 5.59
N LEU A 51 6.11 4.01 6.01
CA LEU A 51 4.96 4.92 6.00
C LEU A 51 4.43 5.14 4.58
N ALA A 52 5.30 5.34 3.59
CA ALA A 52 4.89 5.47 2.19
C ALA A 52 4.20 4.19 1.67
N LEU A 53 4.71 3.01 2.02
CA LEU A 53 4.07 1.73 1.70
C LEU A 53 2.66 1.65 2.30
N LEU A 54 2.51 1.93 3.60
CA LEU A 54 1.23 1.89 4.29
C LEU A 54 0.23 2.89 3.70
N LEU A 55 0.68 4.12 3.41
CA LEU A 55 -0.15 5.13 2.74
C LEU A 55 -0.58 4.64 1.35
N GLY A 56 0.32 4.07 0.56
CA GLY A 56 0.00 3.48 -0.73
C GLY A 56 -1.04 2.36 -0.64
N MET A 57 -0.94 1.50 0.38
CA MET A 57 -1.91 0.43 0.64
C MET A 57 -3.30 0.96 1.02
N VAL A 58 -3.41 2.14 1.61
CA VAL A 58 -4.70 2.79 1.92
C VAL A 58 -5.24 3.56 0.71
N ILE A 59 -4.37 4.31 0.01
CA ILE A 59 -4.73 5.12 -1.14
C ILE A 59 -5.21 4.25 -2.31
N GLY A 60 -4.57 3.11 -2.57
CA GLY A 60 -4.93 2.21 -3.68
C GLY A 60 -6.41 1.78 -3.67
N PRO A 61 -6.90 1.16 -2.58
CA PRO A 61 -8.32 0.81 -2.42
C PRO A 61 -9.27 2.01 -2.52
N ILE A 62 -8.90 3.16 -1.96
CA ILE A 62 -9.71 4.38 -2.05
C ILE A 62 -9.86 4.82 -3.52
N LEU A 63 -8.76 4.87 -4.27
CA LEU A 63 -8.78 5.22 -5.69
C LEU A 63 -9.58 4.19 -6.51
N ALA A 64 -9.41 2.89 -6.24
CA ALA A 64 -10.18 1.84 -6.89
C ALA A 64 -11.68 1.96 -6.60
N TRP A 65 -12.05 2.30 -5.36
CA TRP A 65 -13.42 2.57 -4.97
C TRP A 65 -14.00 3.76 -5.74
N ILE A 66 -13.31 4.90 -5.74
CA ILE A 66 -13.74 6.12 -6.48
C ILE A 66 -13.92 5.80 -7.97
N ALA A 67 -13.00 5.06 -8.58
CA ALA A 67 -13.11 4.64 -9.98
C ALA A 67 -14.33 3.73 -10.22
N SER A 68 -14.63 2.82 -9.28
CA SER A 68 -15.80 1.94 -9.37
C SER A 68 -17.12 2.70 -9.32
N LEU A 69 -17.19 3.80 -8.54
CA LEU A 69 -18.37 4.66 -8.46
C LEU A 69 -18.67 5.34 -9.80
N ARG A 70 -17.63 5.71 -10.55
CA ARG A 70 -17.78 6.31 -11.89
C ARG A 70 -18.29 5.33 -12.95
N LYS A 71 -18.12 4.01 -12.75
CA LYS A 71 -18.49 2.97 -13.73
C LYS A 71 -19.98 2.58 -13.70
N LYS A 72 -20.78 3.07 -12.75
CA LYS A 72 -22.24 2.82 -12.73
C LYS A 72 -22.99 3.76 -13.66
N ARG A 73 -23.06 3.43 -14.96
CA ARG A 73 -24.18 3.71 -15.89
C ARG A 73 -23.86 3.17 -17.30
N THR A 74 -24.08 1.88 -17.50
CA THR A 74 -24.61 1.39 -18.78
C THR A 74 -25.80 0.53 -18.44
N PRO A 75 -27.04 1.03 -18.63
CA PRO A 75 -28.21 0.16 -18.55
C PRO A 75 -28.05 -0.87 -19.67
N SER A 76 -28.10 -2.16 -19.33
CA SER A 76 -28.33 -3.19 -20.33
C SER A 76 -29.64 -2.86 -21.04
N PRO A 77 -29.68 -2.77 -22.38
CA PRO A 77 -30.95 -2.82 -23.09
C PRO A 77 -31.58 -4.17 -22.73
N ARG A 78 -32.73 -4.15 -22.06
CA ARG A 78 -33.59 -5.33 -22.03
C ARG A 78 -34.16 -5.44 -23.43
N SER A 79 -33.66 -6.38 -24.22
CA SER A 79 -34.36 -6.87 -25.38
C SER A 79 -35.20 -8.08 -24.95
N VAL A 80 -36.50 -7.98 -25.28
CA VAL A 80 -37.60 -8.95 -25.21
C VAL A 80 -38.30 -9.07 -23.87
#